data_AF-A0A959LS53-F1
#
_entry.id   AF-A0A959LS53-F1
#
_cell.length_a   1.000
_cell.length_b   1.000
_cell.length_c   1.000
_cell.angle_alpha   90.00
_cell.angle_beta   90.00
_cell.angle_gamma   90.00
#
_symmetry.space_group_name_H-M   'P 1'
#
loop_
_entity.id
_entity.type
_entity.pdbx_description
1 polymer ?
#
loop_
_entity_poly.entity_id
_entity_poly.type
_entity_poly.pdbx_seq_one_letter_code
_entity_poly.pdbx_strand_id
1 'polypeptide(L)'
;MNFNRIILVFALLFAMSPTYAQKHKADKPHNVELNKLDNKGKRHGLWMNSEPERMGEPSYTEFGNYEHGDKMGAWYKMDYAYDLVSIENYKFDVLDGEVKYFVKGQLVCLGQYRGLNPDREVDTIMVEDPVSGRQELVAVKSSRGTVRHGLWRYYDEQSGQLKRIEEYQVDDLIYHKDIYITKADSIRNAERINQTMNAREKDYYRPPASKQVHYTR
;
A
#
# COMPACT_ATOMS: atom_id res chain seq x y z
N MET A 1 2.44 38.52 -63.05
CA MET A 1 2.82 39.05 -61.71
C MET A 1 1.63 38.82 -60.78
N ASN A 2 1.56 37.72 -60.04
CA ASN A 2 2.32 37.39 -58.82
C ASN A 2 2.13 38.42 -57.68
N PHE A 3 0.89 38.71 -57.27
CA PHE A 3 0.65 39.48 -56.04
C PHE A 3 -0.34 38.80 -55.08
N ASN A 4 -1.47 38.25 -55.57
CA ASN A 4 -2.48 37.65 -54.68
C ASN A 4 -2.12 36.26 -54.10
N ARG A 5 -1.15 35.55 -54.70
CA ARG A 5 -0.63 34.26 -54.16
C ARG A 5 0.48 34.42 -53.13
N ILE A 6 1.17 35.57 -53.10
CA ILE A 6 2.27 35.83 -52.15
C ILE A 6 1.71 36.29 -50.80
N ILE A 7 0.59 37.03 -50.79
CA ILE A 7 -0.05 37.53 -49.56
C ILE A 7 -0.62 36.37 -48.71
N LEU A 8 -1.14 35.32 -49.35
CA LEU A 8 -1.67 34.13 -48.66
C LEU A 8 -0.56 33.24 -48.04
N VAL A 9 0.65 33.28 -48.56
CA VAL A 9 1.81 32.57 -47.98
C VAL A 9 2.45 33.38 -46.85
N PHE A 10 2.43 34.71 -46.93
CA PHE A 10 2.94 35.59 -45.88
C PHE A 10 2.03 35.64 -44.64
N ALA A 11 0.71 35.46 -44.81
CA ALA A 11 -0.25 35.40 -43.71
C ALA A 11 -0.20 34.07 -42.92
N LEU A 12 0.32 32.99 -43.51
CA LEU A 12 0.43 31.69 -42.83
C LEU A 12 1.72 31.53 -41.99
N LEU A 13 2.73 32.37 -42.24
CA LEU A 13 4.01 32.36 -41.51
C LEU A 13 3.98 33.14 -40.19
N PHE A 14 2.90 33.90 -39.92
CA PHE A 14 2.74 34.67 -38.68
C PHE A 14 1.95 33.91 -37.58
N ALA A 15 1.52 32.67 -37.85
CA ALA A 15 0.73 31.86 -36.93
C ALA A 15 1.54 30.80 -36.16
N MET A 16 2.87 30.86 -36.16
CA MET A 16 3.71 30.00 -35.31
C MET A 16 4.02 30.71 -33.99
N SER A 17 3.11 30.58 -33.03
CA SER A 17 3.38 30.92 -31.64
C SER A 17 4.54 30.05 -31.12
N PRO A 18 5.53 30.60 -30.39
CA PRO A 18 6.51 29.78 -29.72
C PRO A 18 5.78 28.91 -28.69
N THR A 19 5.79 27.60 -28.90
CA THR A 19 5.37 26.62 -27.90
C THR A 19 6.40 26.65 -26.77
N TYR A 20 6.12 27.46 -25.75
CA TYR A 20 6.84 27.36 -24.48
C TYR A 20 6.54 25.98 -23.90
N ALA A 21 7.54 25.10 -23.89
CA ALA A 21 7.52 23.91 -23.06
C ALA A 21 7.25 24.36 -21.63
N GLN A 22 6.13 23.91 -21.05
CA GLN A 22 5.86 24.14 -19.63
C GLN A 22 6.98 23.41 -18.88
N LYS A 23 7.99 24.17 -18.42
CA LYS A 23 8.85 23.70 -17.34
C LYS A 23 7.93 23.55 -16.14
N HIS A 24 7.48 22.32 -15.88
CA HIS A 24 6.94 22.00 -14.57
C HIS A 24 7.99 22.47 -13.56
N LYS A 25 7.65 23.46 -12.74
CA LYS A 25 8.46 23.79 -11.57
C LYS A 25 8.60 22.47 -10.81
N ALA A 26 9.83 21.99 -10.64
CA ALA A 26 10.07 20.97 -9.63
C ALA A 26 9.48 21.53 -8.34
N ASP A 27 8.48 20.83 -7.79
CA ASP A 27 7.93 21.20 -6.50
C ASP A 27 9.11 21.35 -5.55
N LYS A 28 9.19 22.51 -4.89
CA LYS A 28 10.18 22.71 -3.82
C LYS A 28 10.05 21.51 -2.88
N PRO A 29 11.16 20.98 -2.32
CA PRO A 29 11.08 19.89 -1.37
C PRO A 29 10.04 20.30 -0.31
N HIS A 30 8.92 19.58 -0.28
CA HIS A 30 7.86 19.88 0.65
C HIS A 30 8.46 19.61 2.02
N ASN A 31 8.76 20.66 2.77
CA ASN A 31 9.25 20.51 4.12
C ASN A 31 8.07 19.96 4.93
N VAL A 32 7.99 18.64 5.03
CA VAL A 32 6.95 17.97 5.79
C VAL A 32 7.29 18.22 7.25
N GLU A 33 6.60 19.18 7.84
CA GLU A 33 6.76 19.49 9.26
C GLU A 33 6.27 18.29 10.09
N LEU A 34 7.21 17.60 10.73
CA LEU A 34 6.98 16.44 11.59
C LEU A 34 6.64 16.85 13.02
N ASN A 35 5.93 15.96 13.73
CA ASN A 35 5.72 16.01 15.18
C ASN A 35 5.01 17.29 15.68
N LYS A 36 3.92 17.70 15.00
CA LYS A 36 3.13 18.87 15.42
C LYS A 36 2.13 18.56 16.52
N LEU A 37 1.86 19.57 17.33
CA LEU A 37 0.73 19.59 18.26
C LEU A 37 -0.40 20.46 17.70
N ASP A 38 -1.64 20.12 18.04
CA ASP A 38 -2.81 20.94 17.78
C ASP A 38 -2.90 22.12 18.76
N ASN A 39 -3.90 23.00 18.55
CA ASN A 39 -4.15 24.15 19.43
C ASN A 39 -4.49 23.76 20.88
N LYS A 40 -4.78 22.49 21.15
CA LYS A 40 -5.09 21.93 22.48
C LYS A 40 -3.90 21.15 23.07
N GLY A 41 -2.74 21.17 22.42
CA GLY A 41 -1.54 20.46 22.86
C GLY A 41 -1.55 18.95 22.60
N LYS A 42 -2.47 18.43 21.77
CA LYS A 42 -2.51 17.01 21.38
C LYS A 42 -1.74 16.77 20.09
N ARG A 43 -1.22 15.57 19.89
CA ARG A 43 -0.50 15.19 18.65
C ARG A 43 -1.41 15.32 17.42
N HIS A 44 -0.90 15.94 16.35
CA HIS A 44 -1.63 16.13 15.10
C HIS A 44 -0.68 16.09 13.89
N GLY A 45 -1.13 15.50 12.78
CA GLY A 45 -0.36 15.42 11.53
C GLY A 45 0.65 14.27 11.51
N LEU A 46 1.64 14.36 10.62
CA LEU A 46 2.67 13.32 10.49
C LEU A 46 3.61 13.32 11.70
N TRP A 47 3.79 12.14 12.28
CA TRP A 47 4.65 11.91 13.44
C TRP A 47 5.61 10.77 13.18
N MET A 48 6.77 10.86 13.83
CA MET A 48 7.79 9.83 13.87
C MET A 48 8.17 9.59 15.32
N ASN A 49 7.90 8.37 15.80
CA ASN A 49 8.27 7.89 17.11
C ASN A 49 9.47 6.96 16.95
N SER A 50 10.50 7.13 17.78
CA SER A 50 11.66 6.26 17.81
C SER A 50 11.86 5.77 19.23
N GLU A 51 11.78 4.46 19.41
CA GLU A 51 11.95 3.80 20.71
C GLU A 51 13.30 3.10 20.74
N PRO A 52 14.17 3.40 21.72
CA PRO A 52 15.48 2.77 21.84
C PRO A 52 15.36 1.33 22.35
N GLU A 53 16.42 0.54 22.14
CA GLU A 53 16.53 -0.81 22.67
C GLU A 53 16.38 -0.80 24.20
N ARG A 54 15.46 -1.64 24.72
CA ARG A 54 15.18 -1.69 26.17
C ARG A 54 14.69 -3.07 26.59
N MET A 55 15.27 -3.61 27.65
CA MET A 55 14.83 -4.89 28.27
C MET A 55 14.81 -6.10 27.31
N GLY A 56 15.67 -6.11 26.29
CA GLY A 56 15.73 -7.20 25.30
C GLY A 56 14.84 -6.98 24.08
N GLU A 57 14.01 -5.93 24.06
CA GLU A 57 13.26 -5.52 22.88
C GLU A 57 14.18 -4.71 21.93
N PRO A 58 14.16 -5.01 20.61
CA PRO A 58 14.93 -4.25 19.63
C PRO A 58 14.37 -2.83 19.48
N SER A 59 15.23 -1.88 19.12
CA SER A 59 14.75 -0.53 18.78
C SER A 59 13.89 -0.59 17.53
N TYR A 60 12.88 0.26 17.49
CA TYR A 60 12.07 0.43 16.30
C TYR A 60 11.74 1.90 16.10
N THR A 61 11.51 2.26 14.84
CA THR A 61 10.98 3.57 14.48
C THR A 61 9.65 3.36 13.78
N GLU A 62 8.62 4.05 14.26
CA GLU A 62 7.32 4.06 13.62
C GLU A 62 6.96 5.47 13.16
N PHE A 63 6.27 5.58 12.04
CA PHE A 63 5.76 6.86 11.56
C PHE A 63 4.37 6.70 10.96
N GLY A 64 3.55 7.75 11.10
CA GLY A 64 2.16 7.74 10.71
C GLY A 64 1.47 9.04 11.10
N ASN A 65 0.15 9.10 10.98
CA ASN A 65 -0.61 10.33 11.22
C ASN A 65 -1.34 10.26 12.57
N TYR A 66 -1.29 11.35 13.33
CA TYR A 66 -2.15 11.57 14.49
C TYR A 66 -3.28 12.54 14.16
N GLU A 67 -4.46 12.27 14.70
CA GLU A 67 -5.57 13.21 14.69
C GLU A 67 -6.10 13.38 16.12
N HIS A 68 -6.01 14.60 16.65
CA HIS A 68 -6.46 14.95 18.01
C HIS A 68 -5.91 14.02 19.12
N GLY A 69 -4.67 13.55 18.96
CA GLY A 69 -3.98 12.68 19.92
C GLY A 69 -3.99 11.18 19.56
N ASP A 70 -4.87 10.75 18.66
CA ASP A 70 -5.12 9.34 18.35
C ASP A 70 -4.45 8.92 17.04
N LYS A 71 -3.91 7.69 16.97
CA LYS A 71 -3.33 7.16 15.72
C LYS A 71 -4.42 6.99 14.66
N MET A 72 -4.13 7.48 13.46
CA MET A 72 -5.02 7.41 12.30
C MET A 72 -4.28 6.96 11.03
N GLY A 73 -5.00 6.23 10.17
CA GLY A 73 -4.52 5.81 8.86
C GLY A 73 -3.37 4.83 8.94
N ALA A 74 -2.54 4.79 7.89
CA ALA A 74 -1.43 3.86 7.80
C ALA A 74 -0.24 4.30 8.66
N TRP A 75 0.23 3.37 9.49
CA TRP A 75 1.42 3.44 10.32
C TRP A 75 2.45 2.45 9.81
N TYR A 76 3.68 2.91 9.68
CA TYR A 76 4.80 2.13 9.16
C TYR A 76 5.77 1.93 10.31
N LYS A 77 6.09 0.67 10.59
CA LYS A 77 7.07 0.29 11.62
C LYS A 77 8.30 -0.30 10.94
N MET A 78 9.47 0.22 11.30
CA MET A 78 10.77 -0.23 10.85
C MET A 78 11.61 -0.68 12.05
N ASP A 79 12.47 -1.66 11.84
CA ASP A 79 13.43 -2.09 12.85
C ASP A 79 14.67 -1.18 12.88
N TYR A 80 15.66 -1.56 13.69
CA TYR A 80 16.93 -0.86 13.82
C TYR A 80 17.77 -0.87 12.52
N ALA A 81 17.55 -1.85 11.65
CA ALA A 81 18.21 -1.99 10.35
C ALA A 81 17.47 -1.22 9.24
N TYR A 82 16.39 -0.50 9.60
CA TYR A 82 15.48 0.17 8.68
C TYR A 82 14.74 -0.79 7.72
N ASP A 83 14.67 -2.07 8.06
CA ASP A 83 13.80 -3.02 7.37
C ASP A 83 12.36 -2.78 7.84
N LEU A 84 11.43 -2.83 6.89
CA LEU A 84 10.01 -2.73 7.18
C LEU A 84 9.57 -3.96 7.97
N VAL A 85 8.87 -3.73 9.09
CA VAL A 85 8.35 -4.76 9.99
C VAL A 85 6.84 -4.88 9.85
N SER A 86 6.13 -3.76 9.85
CA SER A 86 4.69 -3.74 9.65
C SER A 86 4.19 -2.48 8.97
N ILE A 87 3.08 -2.64 8.25
CA ILE A 87 2.20 -1.55 7.82
C ILE A 87 0.85 -1.84 8.42
N GLU A 88 0.38 -0.98 9.30
CA GLU A 88 -0.82 -1.16 10.09
C GLU A 88 -1.75 0.03 9.90
N ASN A 89 -3.03 -0.21 9.62
CA ASN A 89 -4.01 0.86 9.57
C ASN A 89 -4.69 1.04 10.93
N TYR A 90 -4.81 2.28 11.39
CA TYR A 90 -5.41 2.66 12.65
C TYR A 90 -6.59 3.61 12.45
N LYS A 91 -7.53 3.55 13.37
CA LYS A 91 -8.65 4.48 13.50
C LYS A 91 -8.96 4.66 14.99
N PHE A 92 -8.89 5.87 15.51
CA PHE A 92 -9.07 6.13 16.96
C PHE A 92 -8.16 5.26 17.84
N ASP A 93 -6.87 5.15 17.47
CA ASP A 93 -5.86 4.38 18.21
C ASP A 93 -6.07 2.84 18.21
N VAL A 94 -7.09 2.33 17.51
CA VAL A 94 -7.32 0.90 17.31
C VAL A 94 -7.01 0.47 15.86
N LEU A 95 -6.44 -0.73 15.66
CA LEU A 95 -6.21 -1.30 14.33
C LEU A 95 -7.52 -1.49 13.57
N ASP A 96 -7.63 -0.87 12.41
CA ASP A 96 -8.81 -0.95 11.54
C ASP A 96 -8.39 -0.93 10.07
N GLY A 97 -8.72 -1.99 9.34
CA GLY A 97 -8.42 -2.15 7.92
C GLY A 97 -7.28 -3.12 7.63
N GLU A 98 -6.67 -2.95 6.46
CA GLU A 98 -5.62 -3.85 5.96
C GLU A 98 -4.33 -3.74 6.78
N VAL A 99 -3.70 -4.86 7.07
CA VAL A 99 -2.39 -4.93 7.71
C VAL A 99 -1.44 -5.81 6.94
N LYS A 100 -0.16 -5.44 6.95
CA LYS A 100 0.92 -6.17 6.31
C LYS A 100 2.04 -6.36 7.33
N TYR A 101 2.51 -7.58 7.47
CA TYR A 101 3.67 -7.91 8.30
C TYR A 101 4.79 -8.45 7.44
N PHE A 102 6.00 -8.07 7.81
CA PHE A 102 7.20 -8.32 7.06
C PHE A 102 8.27 -8.91 8.00
N VAL A 103 9.11 -9.78 7.44
CA VAL A 103 10.32 -10.27 8.09
C VAL A 103 11.46 -10.00 7.12
N LYS A 104 12.46 -9.21 7.55
CA LYS A 104 13.59 -8.79 6.71
C LYS A 104 13.14 -8.19 5.36
N GLY A 105 12.09 -7.36 5.42
CA GLY A 105 11.47 -6.73 4.24
C GLY A 105 10.61 -7.67 3.36
N GLN A 106 10.53 -8.96 3.64
CA GLN A 106 9.69 -9.91 2.90
C GLN A 106 8.30 -10.00 3.53
N LEU A 107 7.25 -9.87 2.71
CA LEU A 107 5.86 -9.97 3.17
C LEU A 107 5.58 -11.40 3.66
N VAL A 108 5.23 -11.56 4.94
CA VAL A 108 4.90 -12.86 5.54
C VAL A 108 3.41 -12.99 5.87
N CYS A 109 2.71 -11.88 6.06
CA CYS A 109 1.29 -11.90 6.37
C CYS A 109 0.59 -10.65 5.82
N LEU A 110 -0.58 -10.86 5.23
CA LEU A 110 -1.50 -9.83 4.79
C LEU A 110 -2.88 -10.17 5.36
N GLY A 111 -3.45 -9.27 6.14
CA GLY A 111 -4.72 -9.52 6.82
C GLY A 111 -5.58 -8.28 6.90
N GLN A 112 -6.72 -8.42 7.57
CA GLN A 112 -7.58 -7.30 7.91
C GLN A 112 -7.99 -7.37 9.39
N TYR A 113 -7.86 -6.24 10.07
CA TYR A 113 -8.47 -6.02 11.36
C TYR A 113 -9.74 -5.21 11.21
N ARG A 114 -10.64 -5.39 12.16
CA ARG A 114 -11.78 -4.53 12.38
C ARG A 114 -11.58 -3.83 13.72
N GLY A 115 -11.46 -2.52 13.70
CA GLY A 115 -11.39 -1.70 14.91
C GLY A 115 -12.78 -1.58 15.53
N LEU A 116 -12.88 -1.75 16.84
CA LEU A 116 -14.09 -1.53 17.61
C LEU A 116 -14.12 -0.08 18.08
N ASN A 117 -15.30 0.53 18.14
CA ASN A 117 -15.41 1.91 18.60
C ASN A 117 -15.09 2.05 20.11
N PRO A 118 -14.01 2.74 20.51
CA PRO A 118 -13.61 2.88 21.91
C PRO A 118 -14.57 3.78 22.72
N ASP A 119 -15.35 4.65 22.08
CA ASP A 119 -16.30 5.55 22.74
C ASP A 119 -17.59 4.85 23.20
N ARG A 120 -17.77 3.58 22.83
CA ARG A 120 -18.95 2.76 23.16
C ARG A 120 -18.53 1.59 24.03
N GLU A 121 -19.44 1.08 24.86
CA GLU A 121 -19.18 -0.13 25.64
C GLU A 121 -19.20 -1.39 24.75
N VAL A 122 -20.09 -1.38 23.76
CA VAL A 122 -20.34 -2.48 22.83
C VAL A 122 -20.43 -1.93 21.42
N ASP A 123 -19.79 -2.63 20.49
CA ASP A 123 -19.90 -2.44 19.05
C ASP A 123 -20.66 -3.62 18.43
N THR A 124 -21.33 -3.40 17.32
CA THR A 124 -22.13 -4.44 16.64
C THR A 124 -21.59 -4.69 15.25
N ILE A 125 -21.25 -5.95 14.97
CA ILE A 125 -20.69 -6.37 13.69
C ILE A 125 -21.68 -7.33 13.02
N MET A 126 -21.92 -7.13 11.72
CA MET A 126 -22.68 -8.08 10.91
C MET A 126 -21.79 -9.29 10.62
N VAL A 127 -22.24 -10.46 11.04
CA VAL A 127 -21.59 -11.77 10.86
C VAL A 127 -22.49 -12.63 9.99
N GLU A 128 -21.90 -13.41 9.11
CA GLU A 128 -22.61 -14.34 8.23
C GLU A 128 -22.27 -15.77 8.65
N ASP A 129 -23.31 -16.56 8.95
CA ASP A 129 -23.18 -17.99 9.22
C ASP A 129 -22.62 -18.70 7.97
N PRO A 130 -21.46 -19.37 8.08
CA PRO A 130 -20.80 -19.99 6.93
C PRO A 130 -21.58 -21.17 6.32
N VAL A 131 -22.51 -21.78 7.05
CA VAL A 131 -23.29 -22.92 6.58
C VAL A 131 -24.62 -22.45 5.98
N SER A 132 -25.34 -21.58 6.70
CA SER A 132 -26.68 -21.15 6.29
C SER A 132 -26.71 -19.89 5.44
N GLY A 133 -25.63 -19.10 5.42
CA GLY A 133 -25.57 -17.79 4.77
C GLY A 133 -26.43 -16.72 5.46
N ARG A 134 -26.98 -17.01 6.64
CA ARG A 134 -27.80 -16.06 7.39
C ARG A 134 -26.90 -15.02 8.05
N GLN A 135 -27.31 -13.76 7.94
CA GLN A 135 -26.63 -12.65 8.59
C GLN A 135 -27.24 -12.36 9.97
N GLU A 136 -26.37 -12.13 10.95
CA GLU A 136 -26.74 -11.75 12.31
C GLU A 136 -25.84 -10.63 12.84
N LEU A 137 -26.41 -9.78 13.71
CA LEU A 137 -25.67 -8.73 14.38
C LEU A 137 -25.10 -9.28 15.69
N VAL A 138 -23.77 -9.41 15.74
CA VAL A 138 -23.04 -9.86 16.92
C VAL A 138 -22.54 -8.65 17.70
N ALA A 139 -22.92 -8.59 18.98
CA ALA A 139 -22.49 -7.57 19.92
C ALA A 139 -21.14 -7.94 20.54
N VAL A 140 -20.13 -7.09 20.36
CA VAL A 140 -18.75 -7.29 20.81
C VAL A 140 -18.37 -6.17 21.76
N LYS A 141 -17.78 -6.50 22.90
CA LYS A 141 -17.28 -5.49 23.84
C LYS A 141 -16.16 -4.68 23.20
N SER A 142 -16.32 -3.36 23.16
CA SER A 142 -15.32 -2.45 22.57
C SER A 142 -13.99 -2.46 23.32
N SER A 143 -13.96 -2.89 24.58
CA SER A 143 -12.73 -3.04 25.38
C SER A 143 -11.73 -4.03 24.78
N ARG A 144 -12.14 -4.87 23.82
CA ARG A 144 -11.22 -5.72 23.04
C ARG A 144 -10.33 -4.89 22.10
N GLY A 145 -10.73 -3.67 21.76
CA GLY A 145 -10.01 -2.77 20.85
C GLY A 145 -10.16 -3.17 19.39
N THR A 146 -9.65 -4.33 19.01
CA THR A 146 -9.60 -4.79 17.62
C THR A 146 -9.90 -6.28 17.55
N VAL A 147 -10.44 -6.72 16.40
CA VAL A 147 -10.68 -8.14 16.13
C VAL A 147 -10.21 -8.49 14.73
N ARG A 148 -9.71 -9.71 14.51
CA ARG A 148 -9.40 -10.21 13.17
C ARG A 148 -10.69 -10.40 12.39
N HIS A 149 -10.69 -9.94 11.15
CA HIS A 149 -11.86 -10.01 10.28
C HIS A 149 -11.43 -10.17 8.82
N GLY A 150 -12.24 -10.80 7.99
CA GLY A 150 -11.96 -11.01 6.57
C GLY A 150 -10.82 -11.99 6.30
N LEU A 151 -10.19 -11.84 5.12
CA LEU A 151 -9.18 -12.77 4.61
C LEU A 151 -7.77 -12.47 5.12
N TRP A 152 -7.11 -13.53 5.59
CA TRP A 152 -5.73 -13.56 6.05
C TRP A 152 -4.91 -14.48 5.17
N ARG A 153 -3.82 -13.96 4.63
CA ARG A 153 -2.90 -14.67 3.72
C ARG A 153 -1.53 -14.70 4.35
N TYR A 154 -0.97 -15.90 4.48
CA TYR A 154 0.35 -16.11 5.02
C TYR A 154 1.28 -16.61 3.93
N TYR A 155 2.45 -16.01 3.87
CA TYR A 155 3.47 -16.30 2.89
C TYR A 155 4.68 -16.90 3.59
N ASP A 156 5.37 -17.80 2.89
CA ASP A 156 6.66 -18.31 3.32
C ASP A 156 7.72 -17.21 3.18
N GLU A 157 8.51 -16.98 4.22
CA GLU A 157 9.54 -15.92 4.27
C GLU A 157 10.52 -16.10 3.10
N GLN A 158 11.09 -17.30 2.93
CA GLN A 158 12.16 -17.53 1.97
C GLN A 158 11.70 -17.50 0.51
N SER A 159 10.58 -18.16 0.22
CA SER A 159 10.08 -18.33 -1.15
C SER A 159 9.08 -17.26 -1.59
N GLY A 160 8.50 -16.51 -0.65
CA GLY A 160 7.40 -15.57 -0.90
C GLY A 160 6.09 -16.25 -1.35
N GLN A 161 6.02 -17.57 -1.27
CA GLN A 161 4.88 -18.34 -1.76
C GLN A 161 3.74 -18.32 -0.74
N LEU A 162 2.50 -18.27 -1.24
CA LEU A 162 1.32 -18.35 -0.40
C LEU A 162 1.25 -19.75 0.24
N LYS A 163 1.36 -19.79 1.56
CA LYS A 163 1.40 -21.00 2.37
C LYS A 163 0.03 -21.35 2.94
N ARG A 164 -0.74 -20.33 3.33
CA ARG A 164 -2.00 -20.51 4.04
C ARG A 164 -2.96 -19.35 3.78
N ILE A 165 -4.24 -19.68 3.68
CA ILE A 165 -5.34 -18.73 3.65
C ILE A 165 -6.27 -19.05 4.83
N GLU A 166 -6.60 -18.04 5.61
CA GLU A 166 -7.59 -18.10 6.68
C GLU A 166 -8.65 -17.01 6.44
N GLU A 167 -9.88 -17.26 6.86
CA GLU A 167 -10.94 -16.25 6.91
C GLU A 167 -11.48 -16.16 8.32
N TYR A 168 -11.55 -14.94 8.83
CA TYR A 168 -12.03 -14.65 10.18
C TYR A 168 -13.29 -13.81 10.15
N GLN A 169 -14.20 -14.07 11.07
CA GLN A 169 -15.28 -13.15 11.40
C GLN A 169 -15.27 -12.92 12.91
N VAL A 170 -14.86 -11.72 13.34
CA VAL A 170 -14.86 -11.34 14.76
C VAL A 170 -13.99 -12.28 15.59
N ASP A 171 -12.74 -12.48 15.15
CA ASP A 171 -11.77 -13.45 15.69
C ASP A 171 -12.12 -14.94 15.54
N ASP A 172 -13.34 -15.29 15.13
CA ASP A 172 -13.71 -16.68 14.86
C ASP A 172 -13.18 -17.11 13.49
N LEU A 173 -12.48 -18.23 13.45
CA LEU A 173 -11.93 -18.81 12.22
C LEU A 173 -13.03 -19.55 11.47
N ILE A 174 -13.42 -19.00 10.31
CA ILE A 174 -14.50 -19.52 9.47
C ILE A 174 -13.97 -20.47 8.40
N TYR A 175 -12.81 -20.15 7.83
CA TYR A 175 -12.19 -20.93 6.76
C TYR A 175 -10.69 -21.03 6.98
N HIS A 176 -10.13 -22.21 6.71
CA HIS A 176 -8.69 -22.44 6.73
C HIS A 176 -8.31 -23.37 5.58
N LYS A 177 -7.24 -23.00 4.87
CA LYS A 177 -6.66 -23.83 3.82
C LYS A 177 -5.15 -23.65 3.77
N ASP A 178 -4.44 -24.74 4.00
CA ASP A 178 -3.02 -24.84 3.68
C ASP A 178 -2.82 -25.10 2.18
N ILE A 179 -1.86 -24.40 1.60
CA ILE A 179 -1.49 -24.52 0.20
C ILE A 179 -0.17 -25.27 0.11
N TYR A 180 -0.24 -26.45 -0.49
CA TYR A 180 0.94 -27.24 -0.84
C TYR A 180 1.17 -27.07 -2.34
N ILE A 181 2.34 -26.56 -2.73
CA ILE A 181 2.68 -26.46 -4.15
C ILE A 181 3.01 -27.85 -4.68
N THR A 182 2.22 -28.31 -5.63
CA THR A 182 2.54 -29.53 -6.37
C THR A 182 3.56 -29.22 -7.47
N LYS A 183 4.35 -30.24 -7.89
CA LYS A 183 5.31 -30.07 -9.00
C LYS A 183 4.64 -29.56 -10.29
N ALA A 184 3.38 -29.96 -10.53
CA ALA A 184 2.60 -29.49 -11.68
C ALA A 184 2.30 -27.98 -11.60
N ASP A 185 1.94 -27.47 -10.42
CA ASP A 185 1.71 -26.03 -10.21
C ASP A 185 2.99 -25.22 -10.40
N SER A 186 4.15 -25.77 -10.00
CA SER A 186 5.45 -25.12 -10.22
C SER A 186 5.78 -24.97 -11.70
N ILE A 187 5.54 -26.00 -12.53
CA ILE A 187 5.77 -25.93 -13.98
C ILE A 187 4.83 -24.90 -14.60
N ARG A 188 3.54 -24.93 -14.26
CA ARG A 188 2.55 -23.97 -14.77
C ARG A 188 2.89 -22.53 -14.39
N ASN A 189 3.35 -22.30 -13.15
CA ASN A 189 3.77 -20.98 -12.70
C ASN A 189 5.02 -20.50 -13.45
N ALA A 190 6.01 -21.38 -13.67
CA ALA A 190 7.20 -21.06 -14.46
C ALA A 190 6.86 -20.71 -15.91
N GLU A 191 5.96 -21.48 -16.55
CA GLU A 191 5.45 -21.20 -17.89
C GLU A 191 4.74 -19.84 -17.95
N ARG A 192 3.88 -19.53 -16.96
CA ARG A 192 3.22 -18.22 -16.88
C ARG A 192 4.22 -17.08 -16.73
N ILE A 193 5.22 -17.23 -15.85
CA ILE A 193 6.28 -16.24 -15.66
C ILE A 193 7.02 -16.02 -16.98
N ASN A 194 7.45 -17.08 -17.66
CA ASN A 194 8.12 -17.01 -18.96
C ASN A 194 7.23 -16.32 -20.01
N GLN A 195 5.94 -16.62 -20.07
CA GLN A 195 5.00 -15.95 -20.96
C GLN A 195 4.86 -14.46 -20.65
N THR A 196 4.74 -14.08 -19.37
CA THR A 196 4.64 -12.66 -18.98
C THR A 196 5.93 -11.89 -19.20
N MET A 197 7.09 -12.53 -19.03
CA MET A 197 8.41 -11.96 -19.32
C MET A 197 8.58 -11.74 -20.83
N ASN A 198 8.21 -12.74 -21.64
CA ASN A 198 8.27 -12.65 -23.10
C ASN A 198 7.23 -11.65 -23.67
N ALA A 199 6.08 -11.48 -23.03
CA ALA A 199 5.09 -10.47 -23.40
C ALA A 199 5.61 -9.06 -23.12
N ARG A 200 6.23 -8.85 -21.95
CA ARG A 200 6.90 -7.58 -21.61
C ARG A 200 8.00 -7.21 -22.61
N GLU A 201 8.78 -8.18 -23.07
CA GLU A 201 9.83 -7.95 -24.07
C GLU A 201 9.29 -7.45 -25.43
N LYS A 202 8.07 -7.87 -25.80
CA LYS A 202 7.43 -7.48 -27.06
C LYS A 202 6.81 -6.08 -27.02
N ASP A 203 6.43 -5.59 -25.84
CA ASP A 203 5.71 -4.31 -25.67
C ASP A 203 6.63 -3.12 -25.36
N TYR A 204 7.96 -3.28 -25.34
CA TYR A 204 8.86 -2.14 -25.22
C TYR A 204 8.80 -1.28 -26.49
N TYR A 205 8.37 -0.02 -26.33
CA TYR A 205 8.46 0.99 -27.37
C TYR A 205 9.90 1.10 -27.88
N ARG A 206 10.14 0.64 -29.11
CA ARG A 206 11.39 0.88 -29.81
C ARG A 206 11.25 2.23 -30.51
N PRO A 207 12.09 3.23 -30.18
CA PRO A 207 12.04 4.50 -30.89
C PRO A 207 12.23 4.25 -32.40
N PRO A 208 11.59 5.04 -33.29
CA PRO A 208 11.75 4.92 -34.73
C PRO A 208 13.23 4.91 -35.11
N ALA A 209 13.61 4.19 -36.17
CA ALA A 209 15.00 4.01 -36.57
C ALA A 209 15.79 5.34 -36.69
N SER A 210 15.12 6.43 -37.09
CA SER A 210 15.70 7.77 -37.18
C SER A 210 16.07 8.43 -35.84
N LYS A 211 15.58 7.91 -34.71
CA LYS A 211 15.84 8.39 -33.35
C LYS A 211 16.65 7.40 -32.50
N GLN A 212 17.07 6.28 -33.09
CA GLN A 212 17.94 5.31 -32.41
C GLN A 212 19.37 5.83 -32.47
N VAL A 213 19.98 6.04 -31.29
CA VAL A 213 21.36 6.50 -31.19
C VAL A 213 22.27 5.29 -31.22
N HIS A 214 23.08 5.15 -32.27
CA HIS A 214 24.11 4.13 -32.33
C HIS A 214 25.43 4.71 -31.82
N TYR A 215 25.93 4.18 -30.71
CA TYR A 215 27.26 4.49 -30.24
C TYR A 215 28.26 3.59 -30.98
N THR A 216 29.12 4.17 -31.80
CA THR A 216 30.32 3.50 -32.29
C THR A 216 31.33 3.43 -31.15
N ARG A 217 31.86 2.24 -30.91
CA ARG A 217 32.89 1.97 -29.90
C ARG A 217 34.26 2.42 -30.37
#